data_AF-A0A524FB33-F1
#
_entry.id   AF-A0A524FB33-F1
#
_cell.length_a   1.000
_cell.length_b   1.000
_cell.length_c   1.000
_cell.angle_alpha   90.00
_cell.angle_beta   90.00
_cell.angle_gamma   90.00
#
_symmetry.space_group_name_H-M   'P 1'
#
loop_
_entity.id
_entity.type
_entity.pdbx_description
1 polymer ?
#
loop_
_entity_poly.entity_id
_entity_poly.type
_entity_poly.pdbx_seq_one_letter_code
_entity_poly.pdbx_strand_id
1 'polypeptide(L)'
;MVIKIKKKIGGKKMELIEKVKKEEITDEQRTQIYSFSSRISKETREEVCPALYNTLLNTEKGALKNELGRVIFHLFKNDRLTTVIGLEKLIDASLLVAPEEMFKILEESEADAQELAKKIRQVL
;
A
#
# COMPACT_ATOMS: atom_id res chain seq x y z
N MET A 1 -27.63 -20.53 25.88
CA MET A 1 -26.29 -20.95 25.44
C MET A 1 -25.88 -20.08 24.26
N VAL A 2 -24.89 -19.20 24.44
CA VAL A 2 -24.43 -18.30 23.36
C VAL A 2 -23.33 -19.00 22.58
N ILE A 3 -23.61 -19.31 21.31
CA ILE A 3 -22.66 -19.94 20.38
C ILE A 3 -21.61 -18.88 20.01
N LYS A 4 -20.36 -19.09 20.46
CA LYS A 4 -19.20 -18.27 20.09
C LYS A 4 -18.87 -18.49 18.61
N ILE A 5 -19.15 -17.48 17.78
CA ILE A 5 -18.65 -17.41 16.40
C ILE A 5 -17.17 -17.02 16.47
N LYS A 6 -16.26 -17.99 16.35
CA LYS A 6 -14.83 -17.72 16.14
C LYS A 6 -14.63 -17.18 14.72
N LYS A 7 -14.42 -15.88 14.61
CA LYS A 7 -14.05 -15.15 13.39
C LYS A 7 -12.68 -15.65 12.90
N LYS A 8 -12.66 -16.52 11.89
CA LYS A 8 -11.46 -17.11 11.27
C LYS A 8 -10.95 -16.15 10.17
N ILE A 9 -10.33 -15.03 10.55
CA ILE A 9 -9.80 -14.03 9.59
C ILE A 9 -8.26 -13.85 9.70
N GLY A 10 -7.59 -14.49 10.67
CA GLY A 10 -6.17 -14.19 10.97
C GLY A 10 -5.10 -14.87 10.10
N GLY A 11 -5.38 -16.00 9.45
CA GLY A 11 -4.33 -16.84 8.84
C GLY A 11 -3.67 -16.25 7.58
N LYS A 12 -4.46 -15.93 6.56
CA LYS A 12 -3.95 -15.40 5.28
C LYS A 12 -3.30 -14.02 5.40
N LYS A 13 -3.77 -13.18 6.34
CA LYS A 13 -3.24 -11.82 6.53
C LYS A 13 -1.81 -11.87 7.08
N MET A 14 -1.56 -12.72 8.07
CA MET A 14 -0.22 -12.89 8.66
C MET A 14 0.77 -13.51 7.67
N GLU A 15 0.38 -14.51 6.88
CA GLU A 15 1.26 -15.12 5.87
C GLU A 15 1.73 -14.11 4.82
N LEU A 16 0.85 -13.24 4.33
CA LEU A 16 1.20 -12.22 3.34
C LEU A 16 2.21 -11.21 3.89
N ILE A 17 2.02 -10.79 5.15
CA ILE A 17 2.91 -9.84 5.81
C ILE A 17 4.27 -10.48 6.08
N GLU A 18 4.29 -11.75 6.48
CA GLU A 18 5.55 -12.48 6.64
C GLU A 18 6.27 -12.66 5.31
N LYS A 19 5.56 -12.95 4.21
CA LYS A 19 6.13 -12.98 2.86
C LYS A 19 6.72 -11.63 2.47
N VAL A 20 5.97 -10.54 2.55
CA VAL A 20 6.48 -9.19 2.21
C VAL A 20 7.66 -8.78 3.10
N LYS A 21 7.71 -9.26 4.36
CA LYS A 21 8.82 -8.99 5.28
C LYS A 21 10.02 -9.93 5.09
N LYS A 22 9.85 -11.15 4.57
CA LYS A 22 10.92 -12.17 4.41
C LYS A 22 11.43 -12.29 2.98
N GLU A 23 10.58 -12.04 1.99
CA GLU A 23 10.85 -12.09 0.56
C GLU A 23 10.75 -10.66 0.01
N GLU A 24 11.87 -10.15 -0.52
CA GLU A 24 11.85 -8.90 -1.28
C GLU A 24 10.91 -9.07 -2.48
N ILE A 25 10.00 -8.11 -2.68
CA ILE A 25 9.09 -8.09 -3.84
C ILE A 25 9.94 -8.11 -5.11
N THR A 26 9.74 -9.12 -5.97
CA THR A 26 10.51 -9.24 -7.22
C THR A 26 10.18 -8.11 -8.18
N ASP A 27 11.07 -7.86 -9.15
CA ASP A 27 10.84 -6.82 -10.17
C ASP A 27 9.60 -7.14 -11.03
N GLU A 28 9.29 -8.41 -11.27
CA GLU A 28 8.07 -8.82 -11.96
C GLU A 28 6.81 -8.49 -11.15
N GLN A 29 6.81 -8.80 -9.85
CA GLN A 29 5.71 -8.48 -8.95
C GLN A 29 5.50 -6.96 -8.85
N ARG A 30 6.59 -6.20 -8.72
CA ARG A 30 6.55 -4.73 -8.68
C ARG A 30 5.98 -4.15 -9.98
N THR A 31 6.42 -4.67 -11.13
CA THR A 31 5.92 -4.25 -12.44
C THR A 31 4.42 -4.51 -12.57
N GLN A 32 3.93 -5.66 -12.09
CA GLN A 32 2.50 -5.95 -12.07
C GLN A 32 1.72 -4.98 -11.18
N ILE A 33 2.21 -4.71 -9.96
CA ILE A 33 1.59 -3.76 -9.03
C ILE A 33 1.51 -2.35 -9.63
N TYR A 34 2.57 -1.89 -10.31
CA TYR A 34 2.57 -0.59 -10.98
C TYR A 34 1.58 -0.56 -12.15
N SER A 35 1.45 -1.65 -12.89
CA SER A 35 0.44 -1.76 -13.96
C SER A 35 -0.99 -1.59 -13.44
N PHE A 36 -1.29 -2.06 -12.22
CA PHE A 36 -2.60 -1.85 -11.59
C PHE A 36 -2.79 -0.41 -11.14
N SER A 37 -1.73 0.19 -10.58
CA SER A 37 -1.73 1.59 -10.11
C SER A 37 -1.99 2.58 -11.24
N SER A 38 -1.56 2.27 -12.46
CA SER A 38 -1.80 3.09 -13.66
C SER A 38 -3.28 3.24 -14.05
N ARG A 39 -4.14 2.33 -13.58
CA ARG A 39 -5.58 2.30 -13.90
C ARG A 39 -6.44 3.03 -12.88
N ILE A 40 -5.83 3.55 -11.81
CA ILE A 40 -6.56 4.22 -10.74
C ILE A 40 -6.94 5.63 -11.15
N SER A 41 -8.21 5.97 -10.91
CA SER A 41 -8.77 7.28 -11.20
C SER A 41 -7.97 8.39 -10.52
N LYS A 42 -8.12 9.62 -11.02
CA LYS A 42 -7.50 10.78 -10.38
C LYS A 42 -8.10 11.04 -8.99
N GLU A 43 -9.43 10.93 -8.87
CA GLU A 43 -10.20 11.15 -7.64
C GLU A 43 -9.74 10.20 -6.53
N THR A 44 -9.68 8.90 -6.82
CA THR A 44 -9.20 7.89 -5.87
C THR A 44 -7.74 8.14 -5.47
N ARG A 45 -6.87 8.63 -6.37
CA ARG A 45 -5.49 9.00 -6.03
C ARG A 45 -5.41 10.22 -5.12
N GLU A 46 -6.28 11.20 -5.30
CA GLU A 46 -6.33 12.40 -4.45
C GLU A 46 -6.76 12.06 -3.01
N GLU A 47 -7.53 10.98 -2.82
CA GLU A 47 -7.89 10.45 -1.49
C GLU A 47 -6.78 9.56 -0.90
N VAL A 48 -6.34 8.56 -1.65
CA VAL A 48 -5.47 7.48 -1.13
C VAL A 48 -4.04 7.94 -0.93
N CYS A 49 -3.48 8.75 -1.84
CA CYS A 49 -2.06 9.13 -1.74
C CYS A 49 -1.74 9.91 -0.45
N PRO A 50 -2.51 10.92 -0.04
CA PRO A 50 -2.30 11.60 1.25
C PRO A 50 -2.42 10.65 2.45
N ALA A 51 -3.39 9.73 2.43
CA ALA A 51 -3.60 8.76 3.52
C ALA A 51 -2.40 7.80 3.66
N LEU A 52 -1.90 7.28 2.54
CA LEU A 52 -0.70 6.43 2.51
C LEU A 52 0.53 7.22 2.99
N TYR A 53 0.71 8.44 2.50
CA TYR A 53 1.84 9.28 2.90
C TYR A 53 1.84 9.57 4.40
N ASN A 54 0.70 9.92 4.99
CA ASN A 54 0.57 10.12 6.42
C ASN A 54 0.90 8.86 7.23
N THR A 55 0.53 7.69 6.73
CA THR A 55 0.89 6.41 7.37
C THR A 55 2.41 6.22 7.41
N LEU A 56 3.09 6.51 6.30
CA LEU A 56 4.54 6.39 6.17
C LEU A 56 5.31 7.37 7.07
N LEU A 57 4.76 8.56 7.31
CA LEU A 57 5.36 9.54 8.23
C LEU A 57 5.28 9.09 9.70
N ASN A 58 4.24 8.35 10.06
CA ASN A 58 3.94 7.94 11.43
C ASN A 58 4.43 6.52 11.77
N THR A 59 5.10 5.84 10.84
CA THR A 59 5.56 4.47 11.08
C THR A 59 6.78 4.46 12.02
N GLU A 60 6.79 3.56 13.02
CA GLU A 60 7.89 3.40 13.99
C GLU A 60 9.25 3.09 13.34
N LYS A 61 9.26 2.56 12.11
CA LYS A 61 10.48 2.37 11.30
C LYS A 61 11.15 3.70 10.88
N GLY A 62 10.59 4.85 11.27
CA GLY A 62 11.05 6.18 10.93
C GLY A 62 10.69 6.52 9.48
N ALA A 63 10.50 7.81 9.19
CA ALA A 63 10.34 8.31 7.82
C ALA A 63 11.38 7.63 6.93
N LEU A 64 10.96 7.00 5.84
CA LEU A 64 11.82 6.25 4.90
C LEU A 64 13.16 6.98 4.65
N LYS A 65 14.21 6.69 5.43
CA LYS A 65 15.52 7.38 5.33
C LYS A 65 16.37 6.81 4.19
N ASN A 66 15.72 6.16 3.23
CA ASN A 66 16.31 5.55 2.05
C ASN A 66 15.97 6.37 0.80
N GLU A 67 16.45 5.92 -0.36
CA GLU A 67 16.20 6.59 -1.64
C GLU A 67 14.70 6.71 -1.95
N LEU A 68 13.92 5.68 -1.64
CA LEU A 68 12.47 5.67 -1.85
C LEU A 68 11.76 6.78 -1.07
N GLY A 69 12.14 7.01 0.19
CA GLY A 69 11.59 8.12 0.96
C GLY A 69 12.04 9.50 0.47
N ARG A 70 13.28 9.63 -0.04
CA ARG A 70 13.72 10.88 -0.68
C ARG A 70 12.88 11.19 -1.93
N VAL A 71 12.58 10.16 -2.74
CA VAL A 71 11.71 10.30 -3.92
C VAL A 71 10.30 10.72 -3.50
N ILE A 72 9.69 10.05 -2.52
CA ILE A 72 8.33 10.38 -2.05
C ILE A 72 8.30 11.81 -1.49
N PHE A 73 9.29 12.21 -0.70
CA PHE A 73 9.39 13.56 -0.17
C PHE A 73 9.54 14.61 -1.29
N HIS A 74 10.32 14.30 -2.33
CA HIS A 74 10.45 15.18 -3.49
C HIS A 74 9.13 15.28 -4.26
N LEU A 75 8.40 14.18 -4.45
CA LEU A 75 7.08 14.18 -5.09
C LEU A 75 6.07 15.00 -4.28
N PHE A 76 6.08 14.87 -2.95
CA PHE A 76 5.27 15.69 -2.06
C PHE A 76 5.59 17.19 -2.18
N LYS A 77 6.87 17.56 -2.13
CA LYS A 77 7.32 18.97 -2.24
C LYS A 77 6.98 19.65 -3.56
N ASN A 78 6.71 18.88 -4.61
CA ASN A 78 6.39 19.40 -5.94
C ASN A 78 4.91 19.19 -6.31
N ASP A 79 4.03 18.88 -5.36
CA ASP A 79 2.60 18.61 -5.59
C ASP A 79 2.33 17.47 -6.60
N ARG A 80 3.27 16.51 -6.68
CA ARG A 80 3.20 15.35 -7.59
C ARG A 80 2.85 14.05 -6.87
N LEU A 81 2.50 14.11 -5.60
CA LEU A 81 2.20 12.94 -4.79
C LEU A 81 0.95 12.17 -5.27
N THR A 82 -0.04 12.87 -5.83
CA THR A 82 -1.29 12.28 -6.36
C THR A 82 -1.16 11.82 -7.81
N THR A 83 0.02 11.93 -8.40
CA THR A 83 0.29 11.34 -9.73
C THR A 83 0.35 9.81 -9.65
N VAL A 84 0.27 9.14 -10.80
CA VAL A 84 0.41 7.66 -10.86
C VAL A 84 1.74 7.22 -10.25
N ILE A 85 2.83 7.91 -10.59
CA ILE A 85 4.17 7.68 -10.03
C ILE A 85 4.17 7.87 -8.51
N GLY A 86 3.45 8.88 -8.02
CA GLY A 86 3.28 9.11 -6.58
C GLY A 86 2.62 7.92 -5.89
N LEU A 87 1.51 7.42 -6.45
CA LEU A 87 0.82 6.23 -5.94
C LEU A 87 1.73 4.99 -5.96
N GLU A 88 2.44 4.75 -7.06
CA GLU A 88 3.37 3.63 -7.20
C GLU A 88 4.44 3.62 -6.09
N LYS A 89 5.07 4.77 -5.83
CA LYS A 89 6.11 4.88 -4.80
C LYS A 89 5.54 4.78 -3.39
N LEU A 90 4.35 5.30 -3.16
CA LEU A 90 3.66 5.15 -1.88
C LEU A 90 3.29 3.69 -1.59
N ILE A 91 2.79 2.95 -2.57
CA ILE A 91 2.48 1.52 -2.42
C ILE A 91 3.76 0.73 -2.13
N ASP A 92 4.81 0.96 -2.91
CA ASP A 92 6.11 0.29 -2.73
C ASP A 92 6.68 0.52 -1.32
N ALA A 93 6.64 1.78 -0.87
CA ALA A 93 7.07 2.13 0.47
C ALA A 93 6.18 1.50 1.55
N SER A 94 4.86 1.53 1.35
CA SER A 94 3.91 1.04 2.35
C SER A 94 3.99 -0.47 2.49
N LEU A 95 4.21 -1.22 1.40
CA LEU A 95 4.47 -2.66 1.47
C LEU A 95 5.68 -2.97 2.35
N LEU A 96 6.75 -2.17 2.28
CA LEU A 96 7.96 -2.37 3.06
C LEU A 96 7.80 -2.06 4.56
N VAL A 97 7.07 -0.98 4.90
CA VAL A 97 7.07 -0.44 6.26
C VAL A 97 5.74 -0.56 7.00
N ALA A 98 4.61 -0.48 6.29
CA ALA A 98 3.26 -0.43 6.85
C ALA A 98 2.22 -1.14 5.94
N PRO A 99 2.41 -2.44 5.62
CA PRO A 99 1.55 -3.14 4.67
C PRO A 99 0.11 -3.29 5.19
N GLU A 100 -0.08 -3.43 6.50
CA GLU A 100 -1.40 -3.58 7.09
C GLU A 100 -2.25 -2.34 6.94
N GLU A 101 -1.66 -1.19 7.24
CA GLU A 101 -2.26 0.12 7.14
C GLU A 101 -2.52 0.48 5.68
N MET A 102 -1.61 0.13 4.77
CA MET A 102 -1.82 0.29 3.33
C MET A 102 -3.08 -0.43 2.85
N PHE A 103 -3.19 -1.74 3.14
CA PHE A 103 -4.35 -2.51 2.72
C PHE A 103 -5.63 -1.99 3.38
N LYS A 104 -5.56 -1.55 4.64
CA LYS A 104 -6.70 -0.94 5.31
C LYS A 104 -7.18 0.31 4.59
N ILE A 105 -6.27 1.23 4.24
CA ILE A 105 -6.61 2.46 3.50
C ILE A 105 -7.27 2.10 2.17
N LEU A 106 -6.66 1.20 1.40
CA LEU A 106 -7.21 0.81 0.10
C LEU A 106 -8.57 0.09 0.20
N GLU A 107 -8.79 -0.71 1.24
CA GLU A 107 -10.04 -1.44 1.48
C GLU A 107 -11.18 -0.56 2.00
N GLU A 108 -10.86 0.54 2.68
CA GLU A 108 -11.84 1.51 3.22
C GLU A 108 -12.17 2.64 2.23
N SER A 109 -11.38 2.81 1.16
CA SER A 109 -11.59 3.79 0.09
C SER A 109 -12.57 3.31 -0.99
N GLU A 110 -12.69 4.09 -2.07
CA GLU A 110 -13.54 3.84 -3.24
C GLU A 110 -13.27 2.47 -3.93
N ALA A 111 -14.22 2.05 -4.78
CA ALA A 111 -14.20 0.75 -5.45
C ALA A 111 -12.89 0.45 -6.21
N ASP A 112 -12.31 1.46 -6.86
CA ASP A 112 -11.05 1.35 -7.59
C ASP A 112 -9.87 1.01 -6.65
N ALA A 113 -9.82 1.62 -5.47
CA ALA A 113 -8.81 1.33 -4.44
C ALA A 113 -9.00 -0.07 -3.84
N GLN A 114 -10.26 -0.49 -3.63
CA GLN A 114 -10.56 -1.83 -3.14
C GLN A 114 -10.14 -2.90 -4.17
N GLU A 115 -10.35 -2.63 -5.45
CA GLU A 115 -9.88 -3.51 -6.53
C GLU A 115 -8.35 -3.56 -6.58
N LEU A 116 -7.68 -2.42 -6.39
CA LEU A 116 -6.22 -2.36 -6.28
C LEU A 116 -5.70 -3.24 -5.14
N ALA A 117 -6.29 -3.14 -3.95
CA ALA A 117 -5.94 -3.99 -2.81
C ALA A 117 -6.05 -5.48 -3.16
N LYS A 118 -7.16 -5.88 -3.79
CA LYS A 118 -7.36 -7.27 -4.21
C LYS A 118 -6.29 -7.74 -5.19
N LYS A 119 -5.96 -6.92 -6.20
CA LYS A 119 -4.96 -7.25 -7.21
C LYS A 119 -3.56 -7.35 -6.61
N ILE A 120 -3.17 -6.43 -5.73
CA ILE A 120 -1.88 -6.49 -5.04
C ILE A 120 -1.78 -7.78 -4.19
N ARG A 121 -2.85 -8.15 -3.48
CA ARG A 121 -2.90 -9.41 -2.69
C ARG A 121 -2.79 -10.68 -3.53
N GLN A 122 -3.11 -10.64 -4.83
CA GLN A 122 -3.00 -11.80 -5.72
C GLN A 122 -1.58 -11.99 -6.27
N VAL A 123 -0.78 -10.92 -6.29
CA VAL A 123 0.60 -10.93 -6.80
C VAL A 123 1.60 -11.38 -5.73
N LEU A 124 1.27 -11.14 -4.46
CA LEU A 124 2.06 -11.48 -3.26
C LEU A 124 1.69 -12.88 -2.73
#